data_AF-U6SKG3-F1
#
_entry.id   AF-U6SKG3-F1
#
_cell.length_a   1.000
_cell.length_b   1.000
_cell.length_c   1.000
_cell.angle_alpha   90.00
_cell.angle_beta   90.00
_cell.angle_gamma   90.00
#
_symmetry.space_group_name_H-M   'P 1'
#
loop_
_entity.id
_entity.type
_entity.pdbx_description
1 polymer ?
#
loop_
_entity_poly.entity_id
_entity_poly.type
_entity_poly.pdbx_seq_one_letter_code
_entity_poly.pdbx_strand_id
1 'polypeptide(L)' 'MEVLNQQWLITELQKRRVAQVNRVFFASINDDQELHVSLKNEQQQMPPIYN' A
#
# COMPACT_ATOMS: atom_id res chain seq x y z
N MET A 1 -5.26 19.24 -12.20
CA MET A 1 -5.64 17.91 -11.72
C MET A 1 -4.48 17.00 -12.04
N GLU A 2 -3.69 16.58 -11.05
CA GLU A 2 -2.68 15.55 -11.29
C GLU A 2 -3.40 14.26 -11.66
N VAL A 3 -3.07 13.71 -12.82
CA VAL A 3 -3.65 12.46 -13.29
C VAL A 3 -3.06 11.35 -12.44
N LEU A 4 -3.93 10.62 -11.74
CA LEU A 4 -3.62 9.34 -11.14
C LEU A 4 -3.14 8.38 -12.23
N ASN A 5 -1.83 8.23 -12.33
CA ASN A 5 -1.18 7.41 -13.34
C ASN A 5 -0.19 6.45 -12.68
N GLN A 6 0.31 5.52 -13.49
CA GLN A 6 1.26 4.52 -13.02
C GLN A 6 2.53 5.13 -12.41
N GLN A 7 2.98 6.28 -12.92
CA GLN A 7 4.18 6.96 -12.41
C GLN A 7 3.97 7.51 -11.00
N TRP A 8 2.82 8.14 -10.75
CA TRP A 8 2.42 8.59 -9.41
C TRP A 8 2.40 7.43 -8.41
N LEU A 9 1.78 6.29 -8.80
CA LEU A 9 1.70 5.11 -7.94
C LEU A 9 3.10 4.56 -7.61
N ILE A 10 3.99 4.48 -8.59
CA ILE A 10 5.38 4.04 -8.40
C ILE A 10 6.11 4.98 -7.42
N THR A 11 5.96 6.30 -7.59
CA THR A 11 6.57 7.29 -6.71
C THR A 11 6.07 7.15 -5.26
N GLU A 12 4.76 6.97 -5.05
CA GLU A 12 4.20 6.78 -3.70
C GLU A 12 4.64 5.46 -3.06
N LEU A 13 4.71 4.37 -3.84
CA LEU A 13 5.22 3.09 -3.33
C LEU A 13 6.70 3.16 -2.95
N GLN A 14 7.51 3.89 -3.72
CA GLN A 14 8.92 4.13 -3.41
C GLN A 14 9.11 4.92 -2.11
N LYS A 15 8.29 5.95 -1.85
CA LYS A 15 8.30 6.69 -0.57
C LYS A 15 8.10 5.76 0.63
N ARG A 16 7.35 4.67 0.47
CA ARG A 16 7.04 3.67 1.49
C ARG A 16 8.02 2.49 1.51
N ARG A 17 9.16 2.59 0.81
CA ARG A 17 10.18 1.53 0.66
C ARG A 17 9.64 0.23 0.03
N VAL A 18 8.52 0.31 -0.69
CA VAL A 18 7.97 -0.80 -1.46
C VAL A 18 8.61 -0.76 -2.86
N ALA A 19 9.75 -1.43 -3.00
CA ALA A 19 10.57 -1.36 -4.23
C ALA A 19 9.93 -2.00 -5.47
N GLN A 20 8.91 -2.86 -5.29
CA GLN A 20 8.27 -3.57 -6.39
C GLN A 20 6.76 -3.64 -6.20
N VAL A 21 6.01 -3.22 -7.22
CA VAL A 21 4.53 -3.26 -7.25
C VAL A 21 4.00 -4.68 -7.02
N ASN A 22 4.73 -5.70 -7.45
CA ASN A 22 4.35 -7.10 -7.28
C ASN A 22 4.26 -7.57 -5.81
N ARG A 23 4.83 -6.81 -4.86
CA ARG A 23 4.76 -7.07 -3.41
C ARG A 23 3.45 -6.57 -2.81
N VAL A 24 2.77 -5.67 -3.51
CA VAL A 24 1.47 -5.15 -3.12
C VAL A 24 0.41 -6.21 -3.38
N PHE A 25 -0.38 -6.52 -2.35
CA PHE A 25 -1.58 -7.33 -2.46
C PHE A 25 -2.77 -6.44 -2.86
N PHE A 26 -2.89 -5.29 -2.20
CA PHE A 26 -3.98 -4.35 -2.40
C PHE A 26 -3.48 -2.91 -2.22
N ALA A 27 -4.00 -1.98 -3.02
CA ALA A 27 -3.80 -0.56 -2.81
C ALA A 27 -5.09 0.21 -3.13
N SER A 28 -5.37 1.24 -2.34
CA SER A 28 -6.51 2.15 -2.53
C SER A 28 -6.13 3.57 -2.18
N ILE A 29 -6.91 4.53 -2.66
CA ILE A 29 -6.68 5.95 -2.44
C ILE A 29 -7.99 6.53 -1.91
N ASN A 30 -7.92 7.29 -0.82
CA ASN A 30 -9.09 7.96 -0.26
C ASN A 30 -9.30 9.36 -0.88
N ASP A 31 -10.39 10.02 -0.49
CA ASP A 31 -10.73 11.37 -0.97
C ASP A 31 -9.67 12.42 -0.60
N ASP A 32 -8.85 12.15 0.42
CA ASP A 32 -7.72 12.98 0.87
C ASP A 32 -6.41 12.69 0.10
N GLN A 33 -6.46 11.87 -0.95
CA GLN A 33 -5.30 11.44 -1.77
C GLN A 33 -4.24 10.62 -1.01
N GLU A 34 -4.62 10.02 0.12
CA GLU A 34 -3.74 9.13 0.87
C GLU A 34 -3.76 7.73 0.28
N LEU A 35 -2.56 7.21 -0.01
CA LEU A 35 -2.40 5.84 -0.48
C LEU A 35 -2.46 4.85 0.70
N HIS A 36 -3.43 3.94 0.69
CA HIS A 36 -3.41 2.75 1.54
C HIS A 36 -2.83 1.58 0.77
N VAL A 37 -1.88 0.84 1.35
CA VAL A 37 -1.19 -0.30 0.71
C VAL A 37 -1.14 -1.46 1.70
N SER A 38 -1.55 -2.64 1.25
CA SER A 38 -1.36 -3.90 1.96
C SER A 38 -0.40 -4.78 1.18
N LEU A 39 0.61 -5.33 1.86
CA LEU A 39 1.64 -6.17 1.23
C LEU A 39 1.28 -7.64 1.34
N LYS A 40 1.68 -8.44 0.33
CA LYS A 40 1.41 -9.90 0.29
C LYS A 40 1.99 -10.66 1.48
N ASN A 41 3.12 -10.19 2.01
CA ASN A 41 3.89 -10.85 3.07
C ASN A 41 3.91 -10.03 4.37
N GLU A 42 2.95 -9.14 4.57
CA GLU A 42 2.77 -8.51 5.88
C GLU A 42 2.44 -9.60 6.89
N GLN A 43 3.32 -9.77 7.88
CA GLN A 43 3.02 -10.61 9.03
C GLN A 43 1.81 -9.99 9.72
N GLN A 44 0.65 -10.61 9.55
CA GLN A 44 -0.52 -10.25 10.30
C GLN A 44 -0.21 -10.54 11.77
N GLN A 45 -0.01 -9.49 12.56
CA GLN A 45 -0.03 -9.60 14.00
C GLN A 45 -1.45 -9.97 14.38
N MET A 46 -1.71 -11.28 14.46
CA MET A 46 -2.98 -11.77 14.95
C MET A 46 -3.11 -11.33 16.41
N PRO A 47 -4.24 -10.73 16.81
CA PRO A 47 -4.46 -10.43 18.21
C PRO A 47 -4.41 -11.74 19.02
N PRO A 48 -3.82 -11.74 20.22
CA PRO A 48 -3.81 -12.92 21.07
C PRO A 48 -5.25 -13.34 21.37
N ILE A 49 -5.57 -14.60 21.07
CA ILE A 49 -6.85 -15.20 21.48
C ILE A 49 -6.70 -15.58 22.96
N TYR A 50 -7.39 -14.85 23.84
CA TYR A 50 -7.54 -15.26 25.24
C TYR A 50 -8.75 -16.19 25.34
N ASN A 51 -8.51 -17.44 25.69
CA ASN A 51 -9.54 -18.42 26.10
C ASN A 51 -9.66 -18.44 27.62
#